data_AF-A0A2V8UCR6-F1
#
_entry.id   AF-A0A2V8UCR6-F1
#
_cell.length_a   1.000
_cell.length_b   1.000
_cell.length_c   1.000
_cell.angle_alpha   90.00
_cell.angle_beta   90.00
_cell.angle_gamma   90.00
#
_symmetry.space_group_name_H-M   'P 1'
#
loop_
_entity.id
_entity.type
_entity.pdbx_description
1 polymer ?
#
loop_
_entity_poly.entity_id
_entity_poly.type
_entity_poly.pdbx_seq_one_letter_code
_entity_poly.pdbx_strand_id
1 'polypeptide(L)'
;MALSVTAAHAQAGSTNAPTSILDEYKSLEGQWVSKLLGAAQRLFVLLAGIEVIWSFTLLALEKADFQLLTAAIIRKIMWIGIFYALLLYGVTPDGGGWIPAILNSFQLLGQNASSVGPLGPSAIVGFGVNTAVDLLSAASDAGFLTNMGNALTLVFCAVVIFIAYLAIAIQFVVALVESYLVIGGGCILLGFGGSRWTAPYVERYLAYSVSVGLKILILYLLVGAGMTLSQGWAQVA
;
A
#
# COMPACT_ATOMS: atom_id res chain seq x y z
N MET A 1 0.91 -45.00 39.04
CA MET A 1 1.90 -43.95 38.72
C MET A 1 2.28 -44.13 37.25
N ALA A 2 1.62 -43.40 36.35
CA ALA A 2 1.98 -43.34 34.94
C ALA A 2 1.89 -41.86 34.54
N LEU A 3 3.05 -41.25 34.35
CA LEU A 3 3.22 -39.87 33.94
C LEU A 3 3.07 -39.83 32.42
N SER A 4 1.91 -39.43 31.90
CA SER A 4 1.73 -39.16 30.48
C SER A 4 2.36 -37.80 30.16
N VAL A 5 3.52 -37.82 29.49
CA VAL A 5 4.13 -36.64 28.88
C VAL A 5 3.21 -36.18 27.75
N THR A 6 2.47 -35.10 27.98
CA THR A 6 1.80 -34.37 26.90
C THR A 6 2.91 -33.76 26.04
N ALA A 7 3.10 -34.31 24.84
CA ALA A 7 3.88 -33.64 23.80
C ALA A 7 3.22 -32.30 23.52
N ALA A 8 3.83 -31.22 24.01
CA ALA A 8 3.52 -29.86 23.61
C ALA A 8 3.75 -29.77 22.10
N HIS A 9 2.67 -29.87 21.33
CA HIS A 9 2.67 -29.42 19.96
C HIS A 9 2.99 -27.93 20.04
N ALA A 10 4.15 -27.53 19.55
CA ALA A 10 4.49 -26.14 19.34
C ALA A 10 3.47 -25.57 18.35
N GLN A 11 2.43 -24.94 18.89
CA GLN A 11 1.42 -24.24 18.12
C GLN A 11 2.14 -23.22 17.22
N ALA A 12 1.82 -23.23 15.93
CA ALA A 12 2.29 -22.30 14.92
C ALA A 12 1.92 -20.84 15.25
N GLY A 13 2.67 -20.23 16.18
CA GLY A 13 2.52 -18.83 16.61
C GLY A 13 3.37 -17.84 15.81
N SER A 14 4.16 -18.30 14.83
CA SER A 14 5.12 -17.45 14.09
C SER A 14 4.68 -17.09 12.66
N THR A 15 3.75 -17.82 12.06
CA THR A 15 3.29 -17.56 10.68
C THR A 15 2.45 -16.30 10.53
N ASN A 16 1.89 -15.74 11.62
CA ASN A 16 1.10 -14.51 11.56
C ASN A 16 1.87 -13.25 11.96
N ALA A 17 3.12 -13.36 12.44
CA ALA A 17 3.86 -12.23 12.99
C ALA A 17 4.04 -11.03 12.02
N PRO A 18 4.33 -11.24 10.71
CA PRO A 18 4.40 -10.14 9.75
C PRO A 18 3.04 -9.48 9.49
N THR A 19 1.95 -10.26 9.58
CA THR A 19 0.59 -9.79 9.32
C THR A 19 0.05 -9.00 10.53
N SER A 20 0.35 -9.42 11.76
CA SER A 20 -0.01 -8.67 12.97
C SER A 20 0.64 -7.28 13.05
N ILE A 21 1.86 -7.13 12.54
CA ILE A 21 2.50 -5.81 12.46
C ILE A 21 1.71 -4.86 11.55
N LEU A 22 1.18 -5.35 10.43
CA LEU A 22 0.40 -4.52 9.52
C LEU A 22 -0.92 -4.05 10.16
N ASP A 23 -1.53 -4.90 10.98
CA ASP A 23 -2.73 -4.54 11.74
C ASP A 23 -2.45 -3.41 12.75
N GLU A 24 -1.29 -3.43 13.41
CA GLU A 24 -0.85 -2.34 14.29
C GLU A 24 -0.65 -1.04 13.50
N TYR A 25 0.02 -1.08 12.35
CA TYR A 25 0.20 0.10 11.50
C TYR A 25 -1.12 0.68 11.00
N LYS A 26 -2.08 -0.18 10.62
CA LYS A 26 -3.42 0.24 10.22
C LYS A 26 -4.19 0.91 11.38
N SER A 27 -3.99 0.43 12.61
CA SER A 27 -4.56 1.09 13.80
C SER A 27 -3.94 2.47 14.05
N LEU A 28 -2.62 2.59 13.89
CA LEU A 28 -1.89 3.86 14.05
C LEU A 28 -2.28 4.88 12.97
N GLU A 29 -2.52 4.43 11.74
CA GLU A 29 -2.99 5.27 10.63
C GLU A 29 -4.20 6.11 11.02
N GLY A 30 -5.27 5.49 11.54
CA GLY A 30 -6.49 6.21 11.95
C GLY A 30 -6.24 7.26 13.05
N GLN A 31 -5.28 6.99 13.95
CA GLN A 31 -4.87 7.95 14.97
C GLN A 31 -4.10 9.13 14.40
N TRP A 32 -3.26 8.90 13.38
CA TRP A 32 -2.56 9.99 12.70
C TRP A 32 -3.53 10.86 11.90
N VAL A 33 -4.45 10.25 11.15
CA VAL A 33 -5.49 10.98 10.41
C VAL A 33 -6.28 11.87 11.34
N SER A 34 -6.80 11.33 12.45
CA SER A 34 -7.62 12.11 13.39
C SER A 34 -6.86 13.30 14.01
N LYS A 35 -5.56 13.15 14.28
CA LYS A 35 -4.72 14.24 14.82
C LYS A 35 -4.34 15.28 13.76
N LEU A 36 -4.04 14.85 12.54
CA LEU A 36 -3.51 15.71 11.48
C LEU A 36 -4.61 16.38 10.65
N LEU A 37 -5.79 15.77 10.52
CA LEU A 37 -6.90 16.33 9.73
C LEU A 37 -7.35 17.69 10.27
N GLY A 38 -7.44 17.85 11.59
CA GLY A 38 -7.78 19.14 12.20
C GLY A 38 -6.74 20.23 11.91
N ALA A 39 -5.45 19.87 11.87
CA ALA A 39 -4.39 20.80 11.47
C ALA A 39 -4.47 21.15 9.98
N ALA A 40 -4.72 20.15 9.12
CA ALA A 40 -4.92 20.33 7.68
C ALA A 40 -6.09 21.27 7.38
N GLN A 41 -7.22 21.12 8.07
CA GLN A 41 -8.40 21.99 7.94
C GLN A 41 -8.07 23.45 8.28
N ARG A 42 -7.36 23.69 9.39
CA ARG A 42 -6.95 25.04 9.79
C ARG A 42 -6.02 25.67 8.74
N LEU A 43 -5.04 24.91 8.28
CA LEU A 43 -4.10 25.36 7.25
C LEU A 43 -4.83 25.69 5.93
N PHE A 44 -5.79 24.85 5.54
CA PHE A 44 -6.63 25.09 4.36
C PHE A 44 -7.42 26.39 4.46
N VAL A 45 -8.11 26.62 5.57
CA VAL A 45 -8.94 27.83 5.75
C VAL A 45 -8.08 29.09 5.74
N LEU A 46 -6.90 29.06 6.37
CA LEU A 46 -5.96 30.18 6.33
C LEU A 46 -5.49 30.48 4.89
N LEU A 47 -5.07 29.46 4.15
CA LEU A 47 -4.62 29.62 2.76
C LEU A 47 -5.76 30.05 1.84
N ALA A 48 -6.95 29.50 2.01
CA ALA A 48 -8.14 29.88 1.26
C ALA A 48 -8.55 31.34 1.55
N GLY A 49 -8.46 31.78 2.81
CA GLY A 49 -8.70 33.17 3.18
C GLY A 49 -7.73 34.12 2.48
N ILE A 50 -6.43 33.81 2.49
CA ILE A 50 -5.41 34.59 1.79
C ILE A 50 -5.68 34.63 0.28
N GLU A 51 -5.97 33.49 -0.33
CA GLU A 51 -6.29 33.37 -1.77
C GLU A 51 -7.51 34.22 -2.17
N VAL A 52 -8.55 34.22 -1.33
CA VAL A 52 -9.76 35.02 -1.55
C VAL A 52 -9.44 36.51 -1.42
N ILE A 53 -8.82 36.95 -0.32
CA ILE A 53 -8.44 38.36 -0.11
C ILE A 53 -7.61 38.87 -1.29
N TRP A 54 -6.62 38.10 -1.72
CA TRP A 54 -5.78 38.45 -2.86
C TRP A 54 -6.58 38.57 -4.16
N SER A 55 -7.41 37.56 -4.47
CA SER A 55 -8.21 37.56 -5.70
C SER A 55 -9.19 38.73 -5.76
N PHE A 56 -9.83 39.06 -4.64
CA PHE A 56 -10.74 40.21 -4.56
C PHE A 56 -10.01 41.55 -4.65
N THR A 57 -8.80 41.66 -4.09
CA THR A 57 -7.98 42.87 -4.20
C THR A 57 -7.62 43.16 -5.66
N LEU A 58 -7.25 42.13 -6.43
CA LEU A 58 -6.96 42.30 -7.87
C LEU A 58 -8.21 42.73 -8.66
N LEU A 59 -9.36 42.10 -8.41
CA LEU A 59 -10.62 42.47 -9.07
C LEU A 59 -11.05 43.90 -8.74
N ALA A 60 -10.81 44.36 -7.51
CA ALA A 60 -11.08 45.73 -7.11
C ALA A 60 -10.17 46.73 -7.83
N LEU A 61 -8.90 46.38 -8.02
CA LEU A 61 -7.93 47.22 -8.74
C LEU A 61 -8.24 47.30 -10.25
N GLU A 62 -8.73 46.22 -10.84
CA GLU A 62 -9.16 46.13 -12.24
C GLU A 62 -10.47 46.88 -12.53
N LYS A 63 -11.11 47.47 -11.51
CA LYS A 63 -12.45 48.09 -11.62
C LYS A 63 -13.46 47.14 -12.28
N ALA A 64 -13.46 45.88 -11.84
CA ALA A 64 -14.25 44.83 -12.44
C ALA A 64 -15.76 45.16 -12.43
N ASP A 65 -16.40 45.01 -13.60
CA ASP A 65 -17.86 45.07 -13.71
C ASP A 65 -18.53 43.91 -12.97
N PHE A 66 -19.81 44.06 -12.62
CA PHE A 66 -20.58 43.05 -11.88
C PHE A 66 -20.56 41.66 -12.54
N GLN A 67 -20.56 41.58 -13.87
CA GLN A 67 -20.49 40.32 -14.59
C GLN A 67 -19.12 39.63 -14.43
N LEU A 68 -18.03 40.39 -14.49
CA LEU A 68 -16.66 39.88 -14.32
C LEU A 68 -16.44 39.41 -12.87
N LEU A 69 -16.91 40.19 -11.90
CA LEU A 69 -16.87 39.84 -10.48
C LEU A 69 -17.61 38.53 -10.21
N THR A 70 -18.83 38.39 -10.73
CA THR A 70 -19.64 37.19 -10.52
C THR A 70 -18.96 35.95 -11.10
N ALA A 71 -18.45 36.03 -12.34
CA ALA A 71 -17.74 34.94 -12.97
C ALA A 71 -16.46 34.54 -12.19
N ALA A 72 -15.71 35.53 -11.68
CA ALA A 72 -14.50 35.28 -10.91
C ALA A 72 -14.80 34.60 -9.56
N ILE A 73 -15.87 35.02 -8.86
CA ILE A 73 -16.30 34.40 -7.61
C ILE A 73 -16.71 32.94 -7.83
N ILE A 74 -17.53 32.66 -8.85
CA ILE A 74 -17.97 31.29 -9.16
C ILE A 74 -16.75 30.39 -9.42
N ARG A 75 -15.82 30.85 -10.27
CA ARG A 75 -14.60 30.09 -10.57
C ARG A 75 -13.76 29.86 -9.31
N LYS A 76 -13.69 30.84 -8.41
CA LYS A 76 -12.95 30.74 -7.15
C LYS A 76 -13.59 29.75 -6.19
N ILE A 77 -14.90 29.81 -6.01
CA ILE A 77 -15.66 28.88 -5.15
C ILE A 77 -15.55 27.45 -5.69
N MET A 78 -15.67 27.25 -6.99
CA MET A 78 -15.52 25.93 -7.61
C MET A 78 -14.14 25.32 -7.35
N TRP A 79 -13.08 26.11 -7.56
CA TRP A 79 -11.71 25.65 -7.32
C TRP A 79 -11.49 25.28 -5.84
N ILE A 80 -11.80 26.20 -4.92
CA ILE A 80 -11.65 25.96 -3.48
C ILE A 80 -12.54 24.80 -3.04
N GLY A 81 -13.75 24.69 -3.58
CA GLY A 81 -14.69 23.60 -3.29
C GLY A 81 -14.15 22.22 -3.65
N ILE A 82 -13.47 22.07 -4.78
CA ILE A 82 -12.84 20.79 -5.18
C ILE A 82 -11.73 20.40 -4.19
N PHE A 83 -10.83 21.32 -3.84
CA PHE A 83 -9.77 21.01 -2.88
C PHE A 83 -10.28 20.83 -1.45
N TYR A 84 -11.37 21.52 -1.09
CA TYR A 84 -12.03 21.31 0.19
C TYR A 84 -12.72 19.95 0.26
N ALA A 85 -13.36 19.51 -0.83
CA ALA A 85 -13.91 18.16 -0.95
C ALA A 85 -12.80 17.11 -0.87
N LEU A 86 -11.66 17.33 -1.53
CA LEU A 86 -10.46 16.48 -1.38
C LEU A 86 -9.97 16.43 0.07
N LEU A 87 -10.01 17.54 0.80
CA LEU A 87 -9.59 17.56 2.20
C LEU A 87 -10.57 16.79 3.10
N LEU A 88 -11.87 16.91 2.87
CA LEU A 88 -12.90 16.30 3.72
C LEU A 88 -13.11 14.81 3.41
N TYR A 89 -13.08 14.44 2.12
CA TYR A 89 -13.37 13.09 1.64
C TYR A 89 -12.14 12.35 1.11
N GLY A 90 -10.98 12.99 1.03
CA GLY A 90 -9.74 12.33 0.60
C GLY A 90 -9.28 11.29 1.60
N VAL A 91 -9.34 11.62 2.90
CA VAL A 91 -9.02 10.72 4.00
C VAL A 91 -10.09 10.85 5.08
N THR A 92 -10.80 9.76 5.38
CA THR A 92 -11.81 9.71 6.43
C THR A 92 -11.29 8.90 7.61
N PRO A 93 -11.41 9.39 8.86
CA PRO A 93 -11.23 8.55 10.03
C PRO A 93 -12.12 7.30 9.88
N ASP A 94 -11.63 6.12 10.26
CA ASP A 94 -12.32 4.81 10.11
C ASP A 94 -12.15 4.10 8.75
N GLY A 95 -11.17 4.51 7.94
CA GLY A 95 -10.70 3.73 6.77
C GLY A 95 -11.46 3.97 5.47
N GLY A 96 -12.21 5.07 5.41
CA GLY A 96 -12.87 5.56 4.20
C GLY A 96 -12.07 6.66 3.49
N GLY A 97 -12.52 7.03 2.29
CA GLY A 97 -12.00 8.16 1.53
C GLY A 97 -11.39 7.77 0.20
N TRP A 98 -11.14 8.78 -0.64
CA TRP A 98 -10.69 8.55 -2.02
C TRP A 98 -9.28 7.97 -2.08
N ILE A 99 -8.37 8.36 -1.18
CA ILE A 99 -6.98 7.89 -1.21
C ILE A 99 -6.87 6.41 -0.80
N PRO A 100 -7.46 5.96 0.32
CA PRO A 100 -7.55 4.54 0.64
C PRO A 100 -8.26 3.74 -0.48
N ALA A 101 -9.32 4.28 -1.09
CA ALA A 101 -10.03 3.61 -2.18
C ALA A 101 -9.15 3.39 -3.42
N ILE A 102 -8.30 4.36 -3.77
CA ILE A 102 -7.31 4.20 -4.85
C ILE A 102 -6.36 3.05 -4.53
N LEU A 103 -5.78 3.02 -3.33
CA LEU A 103 -4.84 1.97 -2.90
C LEU A 103 -5.50 0.58 -2.90
N ASN A 104 -6.72 0.48 -2.35
CA ASN A 104 -7.51 -0.76 -2.34
C ASN A 104 -7.86 -1.23 -3.77
N SER A 105 -8.12 -0.30 -4.69
CA SER A 105 -8.38 -0.63 -6.09
C SER A 105 -7.17 -1.29 -6.75
N PHE A 106 -5.96 -0.78 -6.50
CA PHE A 106 -4.73 -1.42 -7.01
C PHE A 106 -4.48 -2.80 -6.40
N GLN A 107 -4.79 -2.99 -5.11
CA GLN A 107 -4.75 -4.33 -4.51
C GLN A 107 -5.74 -5.27 -5.18
N LEU A 108 -6.99 -4.85 -5.38
CA LEU A 108 -8.01 -5.65 -6.05
C LEU A 108 -7.62 -5.99 -7.49
N LEU A 109 -7.09 -5.03 -8.24
CA LEU A 109 -6.58 -5.25 -9.59
C LEU A 109 -5.41 -6.25 -9.58
N GLY A 110 -4.47 -6.12 -8.65
CA GLY A 110 -3.37 -7.05 -8.47
C GLY A 110 -3.84 -8.47 -8.19
N GLN A 111 -4.80 -8.65 -7.28
CA GLN A 111 -5.40 -9.94 -6.96
C GLN A 111 -6.01 -10.61 -8.20
N ASN A 112 -6.81 -9.86 -8.95
CA ASN A 112 -7.48 -10.38 -10.14
C ASN A 112 -6.51 -10.68 -11.28
N ALA A 113 -5.53 -9.81 -11.53
CA ALA A 113 -4.58 -9.99 -12.63
C ALA A 113 -3.54 -11.09 -12.36
N SER A 114 -3.16 -11.30 -11.08
CA SER A 114 -2.17 -12.32 -10.70
C SER A 114 -2.78 -13.69 -10.39
N SER A 115 -4.10 -13.78 -10.20
CA SER A 115 -4.82 -15.00 -9.80
C SER A 115 -4.37 -15.60 -8.43
N VAL A 116 -3.71 -14.80 -7.59
CA VAL A 116 -3.19 -15.26 -6.28
C VAL A 116 -4.18 -15.06 -5.12
N GLY A 117 -5.29 -14.36 -5.36
CA GLY A 117 -6.23 -13.98 -4.29
C GLY A 117 -5.63 -12.96 -3.30
N PRO A 118 -6.29 -12.66 -2.18
CA PRO A 118 -5.80 -11.69 -1.20
C PRO A 118 -4.43 -12.09 -0.63
N LEU A 119 -3.43 -11.22 -0.79
CA LEU A 119 -2.09 -11.46 -0.27
C LEU A 119 -1.88 -10.76 1.07
N GLY A 120 -1.49 -11.54 2.06
CA GLY A 120 -0.75 -11.07 3.24
C GLY A 120 0.73 -11.47 3.12
N PRO A 121 1.66 -10.79 3.84
CA PRO A 121 3.08 -11.16 3.80
C PRO A 121 3.32 -12.62 4.19
N SER A 122 2.54 -13.12 5.14
CA SER A 122 2.57 -14.52 5.57
C SER A 122 2.24 -15.50 4.44
N ALA A 123 1.31 -15.14 3.54
CA ALA A 123 0.96 -15.96 2.38
C ALA A 123 2.13 -16.05 1.39
N ILE A 124 2.82 -14.94 1.14
CA ILE A 124 4.00 -14.89 0.26
C ILE A 124 5.11 -15.80 0.78
N VAL A 125 5.39 -15.74 2.09
CA VAL A 125 6.35 -16.65 2.74
C VAL A 125 5.88 -18.10 2.62
N GLY A 126 4.58 -18.36 2.80
CA GLY A 126 3.98 -19.69 2.63
C GLY A 126 4.21 -20.27 1.23
N PHE A 127 4.05 -19.48 0.16
CA PHE A 127 4.38 -19.93 -1.20
C PHE A 127 5.85 -20.30 -1.36
N GLY A 128 6.76 -19.53 -0.74
CA GLY A 128 8.18 -19.85 -0.72
C GLY A 128 8.49 -21.15 0.02
N VAL A 129 7.86 -21.39 1.17
CA VAL A 129 8.01 -22.64 1.94
C VAL A 129 7.51 -23.84 1.13
N ASN A 130 6.30 -23.75 0.57
CA ASN A 130 5.72 -24.84 -0.21
C ASN A 130 6.60 -25.18 -1.43
N THR A 131 7.03 -24.17 -2.18
CA THR A 131 7.93 -24.37 -3.32
C THR A 131 9.25 -25.02 -2.92
N ALA A 132 9.84 -24.61 -1.79
CA ALA A 132 11.09 -25.20 -1.31
C ALA A 132 10.90 -26.65 -0.85
N VAL A 133 9.76 -26.98 -0.24
CA VAL A 133 9.40 -28.35 0.16
C VAL A 133 9.19 -29.24 -1.07
N ASP A 134 8.54 -28.74 -2.12
CA ASP A 134 8.34 -29.48 -3.36
C ASP A 134 9.68 -29.82 -4.03
N LEU A 135 10.61 -28.86 -4.09
CA LEU A 135 11.95 -29.07 -4.64
C LEU A 135 12.79 -30.04 -3.78
N LEU A 136 12.66 -29.97 -2.46
CA LEU A 136 13.33 -30.90 -1.55
C LEU A 136 12.79 -32.32 -1.70
N SER A 137 11.48 -32.46 -1.95
CA SER A 137 10.84 -33.76 -2.22
C SER A 137 11.34 -34.34 -3.53
N ALA A 138 11.40 -33.54 -4.61
CA ALA A 138 12.00 -33.94 -5.87
C ALA A 138 13.49 -34.36 -5.72
N ALA A 139 14.24 -33.67 -4.86
CA ALA A 139 15.63 -34.03 -4.55
C ALA A 139 15.75 -35.40 -3.86
N SER A 140 14.79 -35.74 -2.98
CA SER A 140 14.75 -37.06 -2.35
C SER A 140 14.41 -38.18 -3.35
N ASP A 141 13.50 -37.91 -4.28
CA ASP A 141 13.06 -38.87 -5.32
C ASP A 141 14.14 -39.13 -6.37
N ALA A 142 14.97 -38.13 -6.71
CA ALA A 142 16.12 -38.29 -7.59
C ALA A 142 17.21 -39.26 -7.03
N GLY A 143 17.07 -39.64 -5.74
CA GLY A 143 17.94 -40.58 -5.05
C GLY A 143 19.27 -39.94 -4.68
N PHE A 144 19.38 -39.48 -3.42
CA PHE A 144 20.60 -38.84 -2.89
C PHE A 144 21.85 -39.69 -3.07
N LEU A 145 21.72 -41.03 -2.96
CA LEU A 145 22.84 -41.97 -3.10
C LEU A 145 23.12 -42.38 -4.54
N THR A 146 22.16 -42.26 -5.45
CA THR A 146 22.28 -42.68 -6.86
C THR A 146 22.71 -41.53 -7.77
N ASN A 147 22.25 -40.31 -7.52
CA ASN A 147 22.59 -39.11 -8.29
C ASN A 147 22.78 -37.90 -7.35
N MET A 148 23.78 -37.99 -6.46
CA MET A 148 24.14 -36.97 -5.47
C MET A 148 24.24 -35.55 -6.05
N GLY A 149 24.80 -35.40 -7.26
CA GLY A 149 24.96 -34.11 -7.92
C GLY A 149 23.63 -33.41 -8.23
N ASN A 150 22.62 -34.16 -8.69
CA ASN A 150 21.30 -33.60 -9.00
C ASN A 150 20.55 -33.24 -7.71
N ALA A 151 20.57 -34.14 -6.72
CA ALA A 151 19.93 -33.91 -5.42
C ALA A 151 20.50 -32.67 -4.70
N LEU A 152 21.83 -32.50 -4.69
CA LEU A 152 22.45 -31.32 -4.08
C LEU A 152 22.10 -30.02 -4.81
N THR A 153 21.97 -30.07 -6.13
CA THR A 153 21.54 -28.93 -6.96
C THR A 153 20.11 -28.51 -6.63
N LEU A 154 19.18 -29.46 -6.51
CA LEU A 154 17.79 -29.17 -6.15
C LEU A 154 17.65 -28.60 -4.74
N VAL A 155 18.41 -29.11 -3.77
CA VAL A 155 18.47 -28.54 -2.41
C VAL A 155 18.97 -27.09 -2.44
N PHE A 156 20.02 -26.80 -3.23
CA PHE A 156 20.52 -25.44 -3.37
C PHE A 156 19.48 -24.50 -4.01
N CYS A 157 18.81 -24.95 -5.08
CA CYS A 157 17.70 -24.21 -5.71
C CYS A 157 16.57 -23.91 -4.72
N ALA A 158 16.19 -24.89 -3.89
CA ALA A 158 15.14 -24.73 -2.88
C ALA A 158 15.47 -23.60 -1.89
N VAL A 159 16.71 -23.52 -1.42
CA VAL A 159 17.15 -22.45 -0.50
C VAL A 159 17.13 -21.09 -1.20
N VAL A 160 17.63 -21.00 -2.44
CA VAL A 160 17.67 -19.73 -3.19
C VAL A 160 16.26 -19.22 -3.46
N ILE A 161 15.33 -20.09 -3.87
CA ILE A 161 13.94 -19.72 -4.14
C ILE A 161 13.23 -19.28 -2.86
N PHE A 162 13.46 -19.97 -1.75
CA PHE A 162 12.90 -19.56 -0.46
C PHE A 162 13.35 -18.15 -0.07
N ILE A 163 14.65 -17.84 -0.20
CA ILE A 163 15.20 -16.51 0.08
C ILE A 163 14.59 -15.45 -0.86
N ALA A 164 14.37 -15.78 -2.13
CA ALA A 164 13.73 -14.87 -3.08
C ALA A 164 12.29 -14.51 -2.66
N TYR A 165 11.48 -15.50 -2.28
CA TYR A 165 10.12 -15.25 -1.75
C TYR A 165 10.13 -14.46 -0.44
N LEU A 166 11.11 -14.69 0.42
CA LEU A 166 11.27 -13.92 1.65
C LEU A 166 11.59 -12.45 1.33
N ALA A 167 12.47 -12.18 0.38
CA ALA A 167 12.77 -10.82 -0.08
C ALA A 167 11.53 -10.12 -0.66
N ILE A 168 10.71 -10.83 -1.43
CA ILE A 168 9.44 -10.31 -1.97
C ILE A 168 8.46 -9.99 -0.83
N ALA A 169 8.34 -10.87 0.17
CA ALA A 169 7.49 -10.65 1.33
C ALA A 169 7.91 -9.39 2.12
N ILE A 170 9.21 -9.16 2.31
CA ILE A 170 9.72 -7.94 2.95
C ILE A 170 9.33 -6.70 2.15
N GLN A 171 9.56 -6.70 0.83
CA GLN A 171 9.18 -5.56 -0.02
C GLN A 171 7.67 -5.30 0.00
N PHE A 172 6.87 -6.34 0.11
CA PHE A 172 5.42 -6.25 0.24
C PHE A 172 5.00 -5.61 1.57
N VAL A 173 5.61 -6.02 2.70
CA VAL A 173 5.40 -5.36 4.00
C VAL A 173 5.74 -3.88 3.90
N VAL A 174 6.91 -3.55 3.32
CA VAL A 174 7.33 -2.14 3.17
C VAL A 174 6.34 -1.35 2.33
N ALA A 175 5.83 -1.91 1.23
CA ALA A 175 4.83 -1.23 0.38
C ALA A 175 3.50 -1.02 1.10
N LEU A 176 3.05 -1.98 1.92
CA LEU A 176 1.82 -1.83 2.70
C LEU A 176 2.00 -0.79 3.82
N VAL A 177 3.10 -0.83 4.56
CA VAL A 177 3.42 0.19 5.58
C VAL A 177 3.53 1.57 4.96
N GLU A 178 4.18 1.69 3.79
CA GLU A 178 4.27 2.93 3.02
C GLU A 178 2.87 3.46 2.67
N SER A 179 1.93 2.58 2.29
CA SER A 179 0.54 2.97 2.00
C SER A 179 -0.19 3.54 3.24
N TYR A 180 0.02 2.95 4.42
CA TYR A 180 -0.54 3.45 5.68
C TYR A 180 0.08 4.80 6.08
N LEU A 181 1.38 4.98 5.86
CA LEU A 181 2.06 6.25 6.10
C LEU A 181 1.58 7.36 5.14
N VAL A 182 1.31 7.02 3.87
CA VAL A 182 0.76 7.94 2.87
C VAL A 182 -0.64 8.40 3.28
N ILE A 183 -1.51 7.50 3.74
CA ILE A 183 -2.86 7.88 4.17
C ILE A 183 -2.79 8.69 5.48
N GLY A 184 -2.07 8.17 6.48
CA GLY A 184 -2.00 8.77 7.81
C GLY A 184 -1.23 10.08 7.86
N GLY A 185 0.04 10.06 7.44
CA GLY A 185 0.92 11.23 7.49
C GLY A 185 0.70 12.21 6.35
N GLY A 186 0.37 11.71 5.16
CA GLY A 186 0.19 12.54 3.96
C GLY A 186 -1.06 13.42 3.99
N CYS A 187 -2.02 13.17 4.88
CA CYS A 187 -3.26 13.95 4.95
C CYS A 187 -3.02 15.44 5.24
N ILE A 188 -1.90 15.81 5.89
CA ILE A 188 -1.53 17.22 6.11
C ILE A 188 -1.32 17.97 4.79
N LEU A 189 -0.86 17.28 3.74
CA LEU A 189 -0.62 17.86 2.43
C LEU A 189 -1.91 18.31 1.76
N LEU A 190 -3.05 17.67 2.06
CA LEU A 190 -4.37 18.09 1.58
C LEU A 190 -4.74 19.50 2.07
N GLY A 191 -4.23 19.91 3.23
CA GLY A 191 -4.40 21.27 3.75
C GLY A 191 -3.89 22.35 2.79
N PHE A 192 -2.84 22.06 2.02
CA PHE A 192 -2.23 23.00 1.10
C PHE A 192 -3.10 23.29 -0.14
N GLY A 193 -4.24 22.61 -0.31
CA GLY A 193 -5.18 22.88 -1.40
C GLY A 193 -5.92 24.23 -1.31
N GLY A 194 -5.78 24.96 -0.20
CA GLY A 194 -6.50 26.21 0.03
C GLY A 194 -6.11 27.37 -0.90
N SER A 195 -4.90 27.36 -1.47
CA SER A 195 -4.42 28.41 -2.38
C SER A 195 -3.84 27.83 -3.67
N ARG A 196 -3.93 28.58 -4.77
CA ARG A 196 -3.37 28.19 -6.07
C ARG A 196 -1.85 28.03 -6.03
N TRP A 197 -1.17 28.77 -5.15
CA TRP A 197 0.29 28.73 -5.04
C TRP A 197 0.78 27.44 -4.36
N THR A 198 -0.07 26.81 -3.55
CA THR A 198 0.26 25.62 -2.76
C THR A 198 -0.45 24.35 -3.27
N ALA A 199 -1.41 24.50 -4.20
CA ALA A 199 -2.08 23.38 -4.87
C ALA A 199 -1.12 22.30 -5.45
N PRO A 200 0.07 22.63 -5.99
CA PRO A 200 0.99 21.61 -6.50
C PRO A 200 1.47 20.58 -5.46
N TYR A 201 1.41 20.90 -4.16
CA TYR A 201 1.73 19.92 -3.10
C TYR A 201 0.67 18.82 -3.00
N VAL A 202 -0.60 19.18 -3.15
CA VAL A 202 -1.71 18.22 -3.16
C VAL A 202 -1.61 17.32 -4.39
N GLU A 203 -1.34 17.89 -5.55
CA GLU A 203 -1.21 17.12 -6.80
C GLU A 203 -0.07 16.08 -6.71
N ARG A 204 1.08 16.48 -6.19
CA ARG A 204 2.22 15.57 -5.96
C ARG A 204 1.90 14.49 -4.95
N TYR A 205 1.16 14.83 -3.90
CA TYR A 205 0.69 13.86 -2.92
C TYR A 205 -0.24 12.82 -3.55
N LEU A 206 -1.22 13.25 -4.34
CA LEU A 206 -2.12 12.33 -5.06
C LEU A 206 -1.35 11.43 -6.04
N ALA A 207 -0.40 12.00 -6.79
CA ALA A 207 0.45 11.23 -7.70
C ALA A 207 1.31 10.19 -6.95
N TYR A 208 1.82 10.54 -5.76
CA TYR A 208 2.56 9.62 -4.92
C TYR A 208 1.65 8.50 -4.37
N SER A 209 0.44 8.81 -3.92
CA SER A 209 -0.54 7.79 -3.50
C SER A 209 -0.84 6.77 -4.60
N VAL A 210 -1.00 7.24 -5.85
CA VAL A 210 -1.16 6.36 -7.02
C VAL A 210 0.10 5.52 -7.26
N SER A 211 1.29 6.12 -7.11
CA SER A 211 2.56 5.41 -7.29
C SER A 211 2.76 4.27 -6.28
N VAL A 212 2.38 4.50 -5.01
CA VAL A 212 2.40 3.46 -3.97
C VAL A 212 1.37 2.36 -4.27
N GLY A 213 0.18 2.70 -4.73
CA GLY A 213 -0.81 1.73 -5.20
C GLY A 213 -0.27 0.85 -6.34
N LEU A 214 0.35 1.48 -7.35
CA LEU A 214 0.95 0.78 -8.47
C LEU A 214 2.08 -0.16 -8.02
N LYS A 215 2.91 0.25 -7.06
CA LYS A 215 3.96 -0.59 -6.46
C LYS A 215 3.36 -1.86 -5.85
N ILE A 216 2.25 -1.74 -5.12
CA ILE A 216 1.55 -2.91 -4.56
C ILE A 216 1.03 -3.82 -5.69
N LEU A 217 0.40 -3.26 -6.72
CA LEU A 217 -0.07 -4.04 -7.88
C LEU A 217 1.06 -4.82 -8.56
N ILE A 218 2.22 -4.21 -8.75
CA ILE A 218 3.39 -4.86 -9.36
C ILE A 218 3.85 -6.04 -8.50
N LEU A 219 3.85 -5.89 -7.17
CA LEU A 219 4.22 -6.99 -6.28
C LEU A 219 3.24 -8.16 -6.36
N TYR A 220 1.93 -7.91 -6.51
CA TYR A 220 0.95 -8.97 -6.79
C TYR A 220 1.28 -9.73 -8.08
N LEU A 221 1.55 -9.01 -9.17
CA LEU A 221 1.91 -9.63 -10.45
C LEU A 221 3.21 -10.44 -10.35
N LEU A 222 4.18 -9.92 -9.61
CA LEU A 222 5.46 -10.59 -9.38
C LEU A 222 5.28 -11.90 -8.60
N VAL A 223 4.47 -11.91 -7.54
CA VAL A 223 4.14 -13.13 -6.78
C VAL A 223 3.41 -14.13 -7.66
N GLY A 224 2.40 -13.71 -8.41
CA GLY A 224 1.65 -14.61 -9.30
C GLY A 224 2.51 -15.22 -10.40
N ALA A 225 3.37 -14.42 -11.04
CA ALA A 225 4.34 -14.92 -12.00
C ALA A 225 5.32 -15.91 -11.36
N GLY A 226 5.80 -15.61 -10.14
CA GLY A 226 6.67 -16.50 -9.37
C GLY A 226 6.06 -17.88 -9.13
N MET A 227 4.78 -17.93 -8.75
CA MET A 227 4.06 -19.18 -8.49
C MET A 227 3.89 -20.03 -9.76
N THR A 228 3.56 -19.40 -10.89
CA THR A 228 3.44 -20.11 -12.17
C THR A 228 4.78 -20.65 -12.64
N LEU A 229 5.85 -19.85 -12.52
CA LEU A 229 7.19 -20.26 -12.94
C LEU A 229 7.75 -21.39 -12.06
N SER A 230 7.54 -21.33 -10.75
CA SER A 230 8.04 -22.37 -9.83
C SER A 230 7.40 -23.73 -10.05
N GLN A 231 6.10 -23.77 -10.38
CA GLN A 231 5.42 -25.01 -10.78
C GLN A 231 6.02 -25.61 -12.05
N GLY A 232 6.41 -24.79 -13.03
CA GLY A 232 7.06 -25.25 -14.25
C GLY A 232 8.41 -25.94 -13.99
N TRP A 233 9.18 -25.45 -13.01
CA TRP A 233 10.48 -26.04 -12.67
C TRP A 233 10.36 -27.40 -12.00
N ALA A 234 9.34 -27.57 -11.15
CA ALA A 234 9.07 -28.85 -10.50
C ALA A 234 8.72 -29.99 -11.49
N GLN A 235 8.28 -29.66 -12.72
CA GLN A 235 7.99 -30.67 -13.75
C GLN A 235 9.20 -31.09 -14.58
N VAL A 236 10.29 -30.31 -14.56
CA VAL A 236 11.51 -30.57 -15.32
C VAL A 236 12.64 -31.13 -14.43
N ALA A 237 12.50 -30.99 -13.11
CA ALA A 237 13.36 -31.58 -12.08
C ALA A 237 13.10 -33.08 -11.92
#